data_AF-A0A894TPV4-F1
#
_entry.id   AF-A0A894TPV4-F1
#
_cell.length_a   1.000
_cell.length_b   1.000
_cell.length_c   1.000
_cell.angle_alpha   90.00
_cell.angle_beta   90.00
_cell.angle_gamma   90.00
#
_symmetry.space_group_name_H-M   'P 1'
#
loop_
_entity.id
_entity.type
_entity.pdbx_description
1 polymer ?
#
loop_
_entity_poly.entity_id
_entity_poly.type
_entity_poly.pdbx_seq_one_letter_code
_entity_poly.pdbx_strand_id
1 'polypeptide(L)'
;MKEVQNNQSELRQANNNYKKMIDERMKSNEIVIKQYDQVIHRLTKGITAMFFIAALVMVAFLVISPLGDWLGVQHFYEWLNHVLKTGHSAWRYFMLVFYLVPYILFGVLIYAILKAYERL
;
A
#
# COMPACT_ATOMS: atom_id res chain seq x y z
N MET A 1 12.45 -29.56 -64.50
CA MET A 1 13.41 -29.64 -63.36
C MET A 1 13.79 -28.26 -62.80
N LYS A 2 14.15 -27.26 -63.62
CA LYS A 2 14.46 -25.89 -63.14
C LYS A 2 13.31 -25.19 -62.40
N GLU A 3 12.08 -25.29 -62.89
CA GLU A 3 10.91 -24.68 -62.23
C GLU A 3 10.59 -25.31 -60.87
N VAL A 4 10.74 -26.63 -60.73
CA VAL A 4 10.51 -27.33 -59.46
C VAL A 4 11.54 -26.91 -58.40
N GLN A 5 12.81 -26.75 -58.80
CA GLN A 5 13.84 -26.19 -57.90
C GLN A 5 13.54 -24.75 -57.50
N ASN A 6 13.08 -23.91 -58.44
CA ASN A 6 12.77 -22.51 -58.18
C ASN A 6 11.59 -22.35 -57.20
N ASN A 7 10.53 -23.14 -57.39
CA ASN A 7 9.40 -23.19 -56.45
C ASN A 7 9.83 -23.67 -55.06
N GLN A 8 10.75 -24.63 -54.99
CA GLN A 8 11.23 -25.15 -53.70
C GLN A 8 12.08 -24.13 -52.94
N SER A 9 12.86 -23.29 -53.63
CA SER A 9 13.58 -22.18 -53.02
C SER A 9 12.66 -21.04 -52.56
N GLU A 10 11.64 -20.69 -53.35
CA GLU A 10 10.64 -19.68 -52.96
C GLU A 10 9.84 -20.12 -51.73
N LEU A 11 9.43 -21.40 -51.68
CA LEU A 11 8.74 -21.96 -50.53
C LEU A 11 9.62 -21.93 -49.27
N ARG A 12 10.91 -22.23 -49.38
CA ARG A 12 11.87 -22.12 -48.25
C ARG A 12 12.04 -20.67 -47.79
N GLN A 13 12.11 -19.72 -48.71
CA GLN A 13 12.26 -18.31 -48.39
C GLN A 13 11.00 -17.76 -47.71
N ALA A 14 9.82 -18.12 -48.22
CA ALA A 14 8.55 -17.77 -47.60
C ALA A 14 8.45 -18.34 -46.17
N ASN A 15 8.80 -19.62 -45.97
CA ASN A 15 8.78 -20.25 -44.63
C ASN A 15 9.74 -19.56 -43.64
N ASN A 16 10.94 -19.21 -44.10
CA ASN A 16 11.91 -18.49 -43.27
C ASN A 16 11.41 -17.08 -42.89
N ASN A 17 10.74 -16.38 -43.82
CA ASN A 17 10.11 -15.09 -43.52
C ASN A 17 8.94 -15.23 -42.54
N TYR A 18 8.09 -16.25 -42.70
CA TYR A 18 7.02 -16.52 -41.74
C TYR A 18 7.57 -16.82 -40.35
N LYS A 19 8.64 -17.62 -40.25
CA LYS A 19 9.29 -17.91 -38.98
C LYS A 19 9.83 -16.64 -38.29
N LYS A 20 10.49 -15.75 -39.04
CA LYS A 20 10.95 -14.46 -38.51
C LYS A 20 9.81 -13.59 -38.02
N MET A 21 8.73 -13.49 -38.79
CA MET A 21 7.58 -12.66 -38.44
C MET A 21 6.89 -13.19 -37.17
N ILE A 22 6.81 -14.51 -37.01
CA ILE A 22 6.28 -15.14 -35.78
C ILE A 22 7.19 -14.85 -34.58
N ASP A 23 8.50 -14.98 -34.72
CA ASP A 23 9.44 -14.67 -33.62
C ASP A 23 9.36 -13.21 -33.19
N GLU A 24 9.27 -12.27 -34.15
CA GLU A 24 9.10 -10.85 -33.85
C GLU A 24 7.79 -10.57 -33.12
N ARG A 25 6.70 -11.19 -33.56
CA ARG A 25 5.39 -11.11 -32.90
C ARG A 25 5.42 -11.71 -31.50
N MET A 26 6.10 -12.84 -31.31
CA MET A 26 6.22 -13.50 -30.02
C MET A 26 7.03 -12.65 -29.03
N LYS A 27 8.13 -12.06 -29.50
CA LYS A 27 8.96 -11.14 -28.71
C LYS A 27 8.20 -9.87 -28.33
N SER A 28 7.42 -9.31 -29.26
CA SER A 28 6.53 -8.18 -28.98
C SER A 28 5.46 -8.55 -27.94
N ASN A 29 4.82 -9.70 -28.08
CA ASN A 29 3.82 -10.18 -27.13
C ASN A 29 4.41 -10.43 -25.74
N GLU A 30 5.65 -10.93 -25.64
CA GLU A 30 6.33 -11.11 -24.34
C GLU A 30 6.53 -9.76 -23.62
N ILE A 31 6.87 -8.70 -24.35
CA ILE A 31 7.00 -7.34 -23.80
C ILE A 31 5.65 -6.85 -23.30
N VAL A 32 4.60 -7.03 -24.09
CA VAL A 32 3.22 -6.64 -23.73
C VAL A 32 2.76 -7.40 -22.48
N ILE A 33 3.00 -8.71 -22.39
CA ILE A 33 2.66 -9.53 -21.22
C ILE A 33 3.37 -9.00 -19.97
N LYS A 34 4.68 -8.71 -20.05
CA LYS A 34 5.44 -8.15 -18.92
C LYS A 34 4.90 -6.79 -18.48
N GLN A 35 4.48 -5.94 -19.42
CA GLN A 35 3.85 -4.66 -19.08
C GLN A 35 2.51 -4.86 -18.37
N TYR A 36 1.66 -5.79 -18.83
CA TYR A 36 0.42 -6.13 -18.14
C TYR A 36 0.69 -6.62 -16.71
N ASP A 37 1.64 -7.53 -16.54
CA ASP A 37 2.01 -8.05 -15.22
C ASP A 37 2.47 -6.94 -14.27
N GLN A 38 3.27 -6.00 -14.78
CA GLN A 38 3.71 -4.84 -14.03
C GLN A 38 2.55 -3.90 -13.65
N VAL A 39 1.60 -3.67 -14.56
CA VAL A 39 0.41 -2.84 -14.30
C VAL A 39 -0.49 -3.51 -13.27
N ILE A 40 -0.76 -4.81 -13.43
CA ILE A 40 -1.54 -5.62 -12.48
C ILE A 40 -0.88 -5.55 -11.11
N HIS A 41 0.43 -5.77 -11.02
CA HIS A 41 1.15 -5.72 -9.75
C HIS A 41 1.05 -4.35 -9.05
N ARG A 42 1.20 -3.25 -9.80
CA ARG A 42 1.02 -1.89 -9.25
C ARG A 42 -0.42 -1.63 -8.80
N LEU A 43 -1.40 -2.08 -9.58
CA LEU A 43 -2.83 -1.98 -9.23
C LEU A 43 -3.15 -2.78 -7.98
N THR A 44 -2.68 -4.03 -7.89
CA THR A 44 -2.83 -4.88 -6.71
C THR A 44 -2.22 -4.21 -5.48
N LYS A 45 -0.97 -3.72 -5.56
CA LYS A 45 -0.32 -3.01 -4.44
C LYS A 45 -1.10 -1.76 -4.02
N GLY A 46 -1.62 -0.98 -4.98
CA GLY A 46 -2.47 0.18 -4.72
C GLY A 46 -3.81 -0.18 -4.05
N ILE A 47 -4.52 -1.19 -4.56
CA ILE A 47 -5.80 -1.67 -4.01
C ILE A 47 -5.60 -2.22 -2.59
N THR A 48 -4.54 -3.00 -2.37
CA THR A 48 -4.19 -3.52 -1.05
C THR A 48 -3.90 -2.37 -0.07
N ALA A 49 -3.16 -1.35 -0.48
CA ALA A 49 -2.92 -0.17 0.36
C ALA A 49 -4.22 0.57 0.73
N MET A 50 -5.13 0.76 -0.23
CA MET A 50 -6.44 1.37 0.02
C MET A 50 -7.27 0.57 1.03
N PHE A 51 -7.27 -0.77 0.93
CA PHE A 51 -7.94 -1.65 1.89
C PHE A 51 -7.37 -1.50 3.30
N PHE A 52 -6.04 -1.48 3.44
CA PHE A 52 -5.38 -1.28 4.73
C PHE A 52 -5.69 0.10 5.34
N ILE A 53 -5.71 1.16 4.54
CA ILE A 53 -6.09 2.50 5.01
C ILE A 53 -7.54 2.50 5.50
N ALA A 54 -8.47 1.93 4.73
CA ALA A 54 -9.87 1.84 5.12
C ALA A 54 -10.06 1.02 6.41
N ALA A 55 -9.35 -0.10 6.55
CA ALA A 55 -9.36 -0.92 7.76
C ALA A 55 -8.79 -0.17 8.97
N LEU A 56 -7.67 0.55 8.80
CA LEU A 56 -7.09 1.38 9.86
C LEU A 56 -8.05 2.50 10.28
N VAL A 57 -8.70 3.16 9.32
CA VAL A 57 -9.72 4.18 9.59
C VAL A 57 -10.89 3.56 10.36
N MET A 58 -11.40 2.41 9.91
CA MET A 58 -12.51 1.73 10.58
C MET A 58 -12.16 1.31 12.01
N VAL A 59 -10.96 0.77 12.24
CA VAL A 59 -10.45 0.42 13.58
C VAL A 59 -10.24 1.66 14.43
N ALA A 60 -9.68 2.74 13.87
CA ALA A 60 -9.52 4.00 14.57
C ALA A 60 -10.89 4.56 15.00
N PHE A 61 -11.89 4.58 14.12
CA PHE A 61 -13.25 4.97 14.49
C PHE A 61 -13.89 4.02 15.49
N LEU A 62 -13.70 2.70 15.36
CA LEU A 62 -14.25 1.73 16.31
C LEU A 62 -13.60 1.81 17.69
N VAL A 63 -12.37 2.28 17.79
CA VAL A 63 -11.67 2.54 19.05
C VAL A 63 -12.08 3.91 19.60
N ILE A 64 -12.09 4.94 18.74
CA ILE A 64 -12.40 6.33 19.10
C ILE A 64 -13.89 6.55 19.42
N SER A 65 -14.82 5.87 18.77
CA SER A 65 -16.27 6.03 19.02
C SER A 65 -16.67 5.60 20.45
N PRO A 66 -16.36 4.38 20.92
CA PRO A 66 -16.59 4.00 22.31
C PRO A 66 -15.64 4.70 23.27
N LEU A 67 -14.39 5.06 22.89
CA LEU A 67 -13.55 5.89 23.75
C LEU A 67 -14.07 7.33 23.87
N GLY A 68 -14.73 7.89 22.87
CA GLY A 68 -15.29 9.24 22.89
C GLY A 68 -16.46 9.35 23.86
N ASP A 69 -17.36 8.36 23.83
CA ASP A 69 -18.49 8.25 24.76
C ASP A 69 -18.09 7.73 26.14
N TRP A 70 -17.13 6.79 26.24
CA TRP A 70 -16.70 6.20 27.51
C TRP A 70 -15.66 7.04 28.26
N LEU A 71 -14.75 7.75 27.57
CA LEU A 71 -13.83 8.68 28.23
C LEU A 71 -14.51 9.98 28.64
N GLY A 72 -15.73 10.25 28.17
CA GLY A 72 -16.44 11.49 28.45
C GLY A 72 -15.49 12.67 28.28
N VAL A 73 -14.93 12.85 27.08
CA VAL A 73 -13.77 13.73 26.81
C VAL A 73 -13.92 15.09 27.51
N GLN A 74 -15.14 15.62 27.57
CA GLN A 74 -15.48 16.83 28.30
C GLN A 74 -15.26 16.73 29.83
N HIS A 75 -15.75 15.67 30.48
CA HIS A 75 -15.46 15.37 31.88
C HIS A 75 -14.01 14.97 32.13
N PHE A 76 -13.32 14.34 31.18
CA PHE A 76 -11.89 14.09 31.30
C PHE A 76 -11.11 15.40 31.27
N TYR A 77 -11.45 16.34 30.39
CA TYR A 77 -10.87 17.69 30.34
C TYR A 77 -11.20 18.50 31.59
N GLU A 78 -12.44 18.45 32.09
CA GLU A 78 -12.84 19.11 33.34
C GLU A 78 -12.10 18.51 34.54
N TRP A 79 -11.97 17.19 34.61
CA TRP A 79 -11.19 16.50 35.64
C TRP A 79 -9.70 16.80 35.52
N LEU A 80 -9.12 16.78 34.32
CA LEU A 80 -7.73 17.19 34.07
C LEU A 80 -7.50 18.63 34.51
N ASN A 81 -8.41 19.53 34.16
CA ASN A 81 -8.34 20.95 34.52
C ASN A 81 -8.48 21.14 36.04
N HIS A 82 -9.35 20.36 36.69
CA HIS A 82 -9.50 20.36 38.13
C HIS A 82 -8.22 19.86 38.81
N VAL A 83 -7.65 18.73 38.36
CA VAL A 83 -6.39 18.15 38.83
C VAL A 83 -5.18 19.06 38.54
N LEU A 84 -5.18 19.77 37.40
CA LEU A 84 -4.15 20.77 37.06
C LEU A 84 -4.20 21.98 38.00
N LYS A 85 -5.42 22.40 38.40
CA LYS A 85 -5.65 23.53 39.32
C LYS A 85 -5.43 23.18 40.79
N THR A 86 -5.74 21.96 41.21
CA THR A 86 -5.61 21.53 42.62
C THR A 86 -4.30 20.80 42.94
N GLY A 87 -3.61 20.28 41.93
CA GLY A 87 -2.35 19.56 42.10
C GLY A 87 -1.12 20.46 42.07
N HIS A 88 -0.66 20.92 43.24
CA HIS A 88 0.65 21.58 43.40
C HIS A 88 1.86 20.61 43.35
N SER A 89 1.66 19.34 42.99
CA SER A 89 2.65 18.26 43.10
C SER A 89 3.08 17.66 41.75
N ALA A 90 4.24 16.99 41.73
CA ALA A 90 4.87 16.30 40.59
C ALA A 90 3.91 15.36 39.82
N TRP A 91 2.84 14.90 40.46
CA TRP A 91 1.75 14.12 39.87
C TRP A 91 1.11 14.75 38.62
N ARG A 92 1.07 16.10 38.55
CA ARG A 92 0.56 16.84 37.39
C ARG A 92 1.36 16.60 36.12
N TYR A 93 2.68 16.62 36.23
CA TYR A 93 3.59 16.39 35.11
C TYR A 93 3.57 14.92 34.69
N PHE A 94 3.45 14.01 35.66
CA PHE A 94 3.36 12.58 35.40
C PHE A 94 2.13 12.22 34.55
N MET A 95 0.96 12.77 34.89
CA MET A 95 -0.28 12.57 34.12
C MET A 95 -0.23 13.19 32.71
N LEU A 96 0.42 14.35 32.57
CA LEU A 96 0.65 14.99 31.26
C LEU A 96 1.55 14.16 30.35
N VAL A 97 2.62 13.59 30.91
CA VAL A 97 3.50 12.67 30.16
C VAL A 97 2.73 11.43 29.73
N PHE A 98 1.89 10.87 30.61
CA PHE A 98 1.05 9.71 30.29
C PHE A 98 0.01 10.02 29.20
N TYR A 99 -0.52 11.25 29.16
CA TYR A 99 -1.40 11.72 28.08
C TYR A 99 -0.68 11.77 26.73
N LEU A 100 0.62 12.08 26.69
CA LEU A 100 1.41 12.09 25.45
C LEU A 100 1.73 10.69 24.91
N VAL A 101 1.72 9.65 25.76
CA VAL A 101 2.02 8.26 25.38
C VAL A 101 1.17 7.75 24.21
N PRO A 102 -0.17 7.86 24.20
CA PRO A 102 -0.98 7.41 23.06
C PRO A 102 -0.66 8.14 21.75
N TYR A 103 -0.25 9.41 21.80
CA TYR A 103 0.16 10.17 20.61
C TYR A 103 1.53 9.71 20.09
N ILE A 104 2.47 9.43 21.00
CA ILE A 104 3.78 8.87 20.65
C ILE A 104 3.60 7.48 20.04
N LEU A 105 2.73 6.64 20.62
CA LEU A 105 2.40 5.32 20.08
C LEU A 105 1.78 5.43 18.68
N PHE A 106 0.89 6.39 18.45
CA PHE A 106 0.34 6.65 17.12
C PHE A 106 1.41 7.09 16.12
N GLY A 107 2.32 7.98 16.53
CA GLY A 107 3.46 8.40 15.70
C GLY A 107 4.39 7.24 15.33
N VAL A 108 4.69 6.36 16.29
CA VAL A 108 5.49 5.15 16.07
C VAL A 108 4.77 4.16 15.16
N LEU A 109 3.45 4.02 15.29
CA LEU A 109 2.63 3.17 14.43
C LEU A 109 2.65 3.67 12.97
N ILE A 110 2.42 4.97 12.77
CA ILE A 110 2.51 5.62 11.45
C ILE A 110 3.92 5.44 10.87
N TYR A 111 4.97 5.66 11.66
CA TYR A 111 6.35 5.47 11.25
C TYR A 111 6.65 4.03 10.86
N ALA A 112 6.16 3.05 11.63
CA ALA A 112 6.33 1.63 11.34
C ALA A 112 5.63 1.24 10.03
N ILE A 113 4.43 1.78 9.77
CA ILE A 113 3.71 1.58 8.50
C ILE A 113 4.47 2.21 7.34
N LEU A 114 4.95 3.45 7.47
CA LEU A 114 5.76 4.13 6.44
C LEU A 114 7.01 3.32 6.12
N LYS A 115 7.74 2.89 7.15
CA LYS A 115 8.96 2.09 7.01
C LYS A 115 8.70 0.73 6.38
N ALA A 116 7.57 0.09 6.72
CA ALA A 116 7.15 -1.16 6.09
C ALA A 116 6.81 -0.97 4.61
N TYR A 117 6.20 0.16 4.25
CA TYR A 117 5.87 0.51 2.87
C TYR A 117 7.10 0.86 2.03
N GLU A 118 8.10 1.52 2.62
CA GLU A 118 9.38 1.83 1.98
C GLU A 118 10.24 0.59 1.72
N ARG A 119 10.04 -0.48 2.51
CA ARG A 119 10.72 -1.78 2.35
C ARG A 119 10.08 -2.70 1.31
N LEU A 120 8.93 -2.33 0.77
CA LEU A 120 8.08 -3.11 -0.14
C LEU A 120 8.13 -2.54 -1.56
#